data_AF-A0AA39LW76-F1
#
_entry.id   AF-A0AA39LW76-F1
#
_cell.length_a   1.000
_cell.length_b   1.000
_cell.length_c   1.000
_cell.angle_alpha   90.00
_cell.angle_beta   90.00
_cell.angle_gamma   90.00
#
_symmetry.space_group_name_H-M   'P 1'
#
loop_
_entity.id
_entity.type
_entity.pdbx_description
1 polymer ?
#
loop_
_entity_poly.entity_id
_entity_poly.type
_entity_poly.pdbx_seq_one_letter_code
_entity_poly.pdbx_strand_id
1 'polypeptide(L)'
;MLFLVCCSWILFLQVNSAPTESHLCGENEIWRKNGICDSFCVEHPYNCTQPVFASDNKCMCRQGYVRGPEAKCVLVDECPSNKTMKYELNKDTRKYLAENDPCQLTECEEKQICKNKPIPCLEGPCPLIADCVDE
;
A
#
# COMPACT_ATOMS: atom_id res chain seq x y z
N MET A 1 63.25 -33.33 11.20
CA MET A 1 63.09 -32.39 12.33
C MET A 1 62.27 -31.23 11.80
N LEU A 2 60.97 -31.15 12.09
CA LEU A 2 60.40 -30.52 13.30
C LEU A 2 60.73 -29.02 13.28
N PHE A 3 59.82 -28.15 12.83
CA PHE A 3 58.90 -27.28 13.61
C PHE A 3 58.34 -26.26 12.56
N LEU A 4 57.17 -25.65 12.56
CA LEU A 4 56.13 -25.39 13.55
C LEU A 4 54.85 -24.99 12.78
N VAL A 5 53.73 -25.52 13.23
CA VAL A 5 52.37 -25.11 12.87
C VAL A 5 52.17 -23.66 13.33
N CYS A 6 51.87 -22.73 12.43
CA CYS A 6 51.25 -21.46 12.81
C CYS A 6 49.82 -21.44 12.27
N CYS A 7 48.93 -21.92 13.13
CA CYS A 7 47.51 -21.64 13.14
C CYS A 7 47.28 -20.13 13.09
N SER A 8 47.26 -19.53 11.90
CA SER A 8 46.52 -18.30 11.69
C SER A 8 45.11 -18.70 11.29
N TRP A 9 44.36 -19.03 12.34
CA TRP A 9 42.91 -19.01 12.35
C TRP A 9 42.46 -17.62 11.91
N ILE A 10 42.38 -17.39 10.60
CA ILE A 10 41.49 -16.36 10.10
C ILE A 10 40.11 -16.91 10.38
N LEU A 11 39.55 -16.45 11.50
CA LEU A 11 38.14 -16.44 11.79
C LEU A 11 37.45 -16.00 10.49
N PHE A 12 36.92 -16.98 9.76
CA PHE A 12 35.88 -16.74 8.79
C PHE A 12 34.73 -16.14 9.59
N LEU A 13 34.66 -14.82 9.64
CA LEU A 13 33.45 -14.09 9.94
C LEU A 13 32.46 -14.52 8.85
N GLN A 14 31.73 -15.61 9.11
CA GLN A 14 30.53 -15.93 8.38
C GLN A 14 29.56 -14.81 8.72
N VAL A 15 29.58 -13.76 7.89
CA VAL A 15 28.47 -12.83 7.78
C VAL A 15 27.31 -13.68 7.30
N ASN A 16 26.58 -14.25 8.26
CA ASN A 16 25.23 -14.73 8.03
C ASN A 16 24.43 -13.47 7.73
N SER A 17 24.38 -13.07 6.46
CA SER A 17 23.28 -12.27 5.96
C SER A 17 22.04 -13.10 6.27
N ALA A 18 21.32 -12.73 7.32
CA ALA A 18 19.98 -13.25 7.56
C ALA A 18 19.23 -13.18 6.23
N PRO A 19 18.50 -14.23 5.82
CA PRO A 19 17.66 -14.13 4.64
C PRO A 19 16.72 -12.96 4.89
N THR A 20 16.94 -11.84 4.18
CA THR A 20 15.91 -10.83 3.99
C THR A 20 14.74 -11.61 3.40
N GLU A 21 13.69 -11.83 4.19
CA GLU A 21 12.40 -12.30 3.70
C GLU A 21 12.00 -11.31 2.60
N SER A 22 12.33 -11.64 1.36
CA SER A 22 11.65 -11.04 0.22
C SER A 22 10.25 -11.62 0.32
N HIS A 23 9.33 -10.90 0.95
CA HIS A 23 7.92 -11.23 0.90
C HIS A 23 7.53 -11.17 -0.59
N LEU A 24 7.51 -12.34 -1.23
CA LEU A 24 7.24 -12.50 -2.66
C LEU A 24 5.76 -12.22 -2.87
N CYS A 25 5.44 -10.96 -3.17
CA CYS A 25 4.11 -10.57 -3.62
C CYS A 25 3.95 -10.85 -5.12
N GLY A 26 2.69 -10.95 -5.55
CA GLY A 26 2.36 -11.14 -6.96
C GLY A 26 2.70 -9.92 -7.83
N GLU A 27 2.45 -10.05 -9.13
CA GLU A 27 2.57 -8.93 -10.06
C GLU A 27 1.66 -7.77 -9.62
N ASN A 28 2.22 -6.55 -9.64
CA ASN A 28 1.55 -5.31 -9.21
C ASN A 28 1.09 -5.31 -7.74
N GLU A 29 1.68 -6.17 -6.90
CA GLU A 29 1.47 -6.16 -5.46
C GLU A 29 2.72 -5.65 -4.72
N ILE A 30 2.49 -5.07 -3.55
CA ILE A 30 3.51 -4.59 -2.63
C ILE A 30 3.23 -5.12 -1.24
N TRP A 31 4.28 -5.53 -0.54
CA TRP A 31 4.16 -5.94 0.86
C TRP A 31 3.86 -4.73 1.73
N ARG A 32 2.77 -4.80 2.50
CA ARG A 32 2.37 -3.75 3.44
C ARG A 32 2.29 -4.32 4.84
N LYS A 33 3.00 -3.65 5.76
CA LYS A 33 2.81 -3.80 7.20
C LYS A 33 1.54 -3.03 7.58
N ASN A 34 0.64 -3.66 8.31
CA ASN A 34 -0.69 -3.15 8.70
C ASN A 34 -1.60 -2.84 7.49
N GLY A 35 -1.69 -3.78 6.55
CA GLY A 35 -2.53 -3.64 5.37
C GLY A 35 -4.02 -3.82 5.69
N ILE A 36 -4.87 -2.95 5.15
CA ILE A 36 -6.32 -2.93 5.44
C ILE A 36 -7.12 -3.65 4.34
N CYS A 37 -7.32 -3.04 3.17
CA CYS A 37 -8.01 -3.67 2.04
C CYS A 37 -7.49 -3.11 0.71
N ASP A 38 -7.58 -3.91 -0.35
CA ASP A 38 -7.37 -3.42 -1.71
C ASP A 38 -8.61 -2.70 -2.22
N SER A 39 -8.42 -1.88 -3.25
CA SER A 39 -9.52 -1.49 -4.14
C SER A 39 -9.83 -2.64 -5.10
N PHE A 40 -11.07 -2.79 -5.56
CA PHE A 40 -11.49 -3.90 -6.42
C PHE A 40 -12.15 -3.40 -7.69
N CYS A 41 -12.09 -4.19 -8.77
CA CYS A 41 -12.76 -3.88 -10.04
C CYS A 41 -14.30 -3.75 -9.93
N VAL A 42 -14.89 -4.35 -8.88
CA VAL A 42 -16.31 -4.24 -8.58
C VAL A 42 -16.47 -3.61 -7.21
N GLU A 43 -17.55 -2.84 -7.03
CA GLU A 43 -17.92 -2.27 -5.74
C GLU A 43 -17.94 -3.35 -4.67
N HIS A 44 -17.09 -3.15 -3.65
CA HIS A 44 -16.91 -4.14 -2.59
C HIS A 44 -18.07 -4.02 -1.59
N PRO A 45 -18.66 -5.13 -1.13
CA PRO A 45 -19.77 -5.08 -0.18
C PRO A 45 -19.33 -4.73 1.26
N TYR A 46 -18.03 -4.52 1.52
CA TYR A 46 -17.48 -4.32 2.86
C TYR A 46 -16.80 -2.97 2.99
N ASN A 47 -17.08 -2.29 4.10
CA ASN A 47 -16.39 -1.06 4.46
C ASN A 47 -15.00 -1.40 5.01
N CYS A 48 -13.97 -0.99 4.27
CA CYS A 48 -12.58 -1.26 4.58
C CYS A 48 -12.10 -0.55 5.85
N THR A 49 -12.83 0.44 6.38
CA THR A 49 -12.44 1.13 7.63
C THR A 49 -12.69 0.30 8.89
N GLN A 50 -13.32 -0.88 8.78
CA GLN A 50 -13.55 -1.71 9.96
C GLN A 50 -12.24 -2.36 10.44
N PRO A 51 -11.93 -2.32 11.76
CA PRO A 51 -10.69 -2.87 12.32
C PRO A 51 -10.47 -4.36 12.01
N VAL A 52 -11.55 -5.11 11.74
CA VAL A 52 -11.50 -6.54 11.38
C VAL A 52 -10.70 -6.82 10.11
N PHE A 53 -10.57 -5.82 9.22
CA PHE A 53 -9.84 -5.96 7.96
C PHE A 53 -8.37 -5.54 8.06
N ALA A 54 -7.99 -4.82 9.11
CA ALA A 54 -6.60 -4.50 9.38
C ALA A 54 -5.86 -5.80 9.77
N SER A 55 -4.96 -6.25 8.91
CA SER A 55 -4.09 -7.38 9.17
C SER A 55 -2.65 -6.91 9.32
N ASP A 56 -1.91 -7.52 10.24
CA ASP A 56 -0.58 -7.07 10.63
C ASP A 56 0.41 -7.00 9.46
N ASN A 57 0.32 -7.91 8.48
CA ASN A 57 1.10 -7.82 7.24
C ASN A 57 0.44 -8.58 6.08
N LYS A 58 0.37 -7.99 4.88
CA LYS A 58 -0.08 -8.69 3.66
C LYS A 58 0.41 -8.02 2.37
N CYS A 59 0.36 -8.75 1.26
CA CYS A 59 0.49 -8.19 -0.08
C CYS A 59 -0.78 -7.42 -0.46
N MET A 60 -0.61 -6.22 -1.00
CA MET A 60 -1.69 -5.34 -1.44
C MET A 60 -1.40 -4.81 -2.83
N CYS A 61 -2.42 -4.49 -3.62
CA CYS A 61 -2.24 -3.85 -4.91
C CYS A 61 -1.49 -2.52 -4.74
N ARG A 62 -0.50 -2.29 -5.60
CA ARG A 62 0.18 -0.99 -5.66
C ARG A 62 -0.79 0.09 -6.15
N GLN A 63 -0.43 1.35 -5.91
CA GLN A 63 -1.26 2.48 -6.33
C GLN A 63 -1.54 2.45 -7.84
N GLY A 64 -2.78 2.78 -8.21
CA GLY A 64 -3.26 2.72 -9.61
C GLY A 64 -3.73 1.33 -10.06
N TYR A 65 -3.54 0.30 -9.23
CA TYR A 65 -4.03 -1.05 -9.49
C TYR A 65 -5.16 -1.42 -8.54
N VAL A 66 -6.08 -2.24 -9.04
CA VAL A 66 -7.20 -2.76 -8.28
C VAL A 66 -7.24 -4.28 -8.39
N ARG A 67 -7.71 -4.94 -7.34
CA ARG A 67 -7.86 -6.39 -7.31
C ARG A 67 -9.03 -6.79 -8.21
N GLY A 68 -8.68 -7.35 -9.35
CA GLY A 68 -9.60 -7.80 -10.37
C GLY A 68 -10.08 -9.24 -10.16
N PRO A 69 -10.75 -9.80 -11.18
CA PRO A 69 -11.04 -11.23 -11.25
C PRO A 69 -9.75 -12.05 -11.05
N GLU A 70 -9.88 -13.26 -10.49
CA GLU A 70 -8.74 -14.13 -10.17
C GLU A 70 -7.78 -13.58 -9.10
N ALA A 71 -8.19 -12.56 -8.34
CA ALA A 71 -7.41 -11.93 -7.27
C ALA A 71 -6.08 -11.32 -7.74
N LYS A 72 -5.93 -10.96 -9.02
CA LYS A 72 -4.76 -10.26 -9.56
C LYS A 72 -4.93 -8.75 -9.47
N CYS A 73 -3.82 -8.02 -9.28
CA CYS A 73 -3.82 -6.57 -9.34
C CYS A 73 -3.66 -6.11 -10.80
N VAL A 74 -4.73 -5.52 -11.33
CA VAL A 74 -4.85 -5.05 -12.73
C VAL A 74 -5.06 -3.54 -12.77
N LEU A 75 -4.85 -2.90 -13.91
CA LEU A 75 -5.21 -1.50 -14.06
C LEU A 75 -6.73 -1.34 -13.96
N VAL A 76 -7.18 -0.19 -13.46
CA VAL A 76 -8.62 0.12 -13.40
C VAL A 76 -9.28 0.01 -14.78
N ASP A 77 -8.58 0.42 -15.83
CA ASP A 77 -9.05 0.35 -17.22
C ASP A 77 -9.13 -1.08 -17.78
N GLU A 78 -8.43 -2.03 -17.14
CA GLU A 78 -8.46 -3.46 -17.48
C GLU A 78 -9.58 -4.21 -16.76
N CYS A 79 -10.33 -3.53 -15.89
CA CYS A 79 -11.47 -4.13 -15.24
C CYS A 79 -12.55 -4.51 -16.27
N PRO A 80 -13.15 -5.72 -16.17
CA PRO A 80 -14.16 -6.16 -17.11
C PRO A 80 -15.33 -5.18 -17.16
N SER A 81 -15.54 -4.59 -18.33
CA SER A 81 -16.33 -3.39 -18.60
C SER A 81 -17.85 -3.53 -18.39
N ASN A 82 -18.30 -4.60 -17.73
CA ASN A 82 -19.71 -4.77 -17.40
C ASN A 82 -20.10 -3.97 -16.14
N LYS A 83 -19.12 -3.31 -15.51
CA LYS A 83 -19.31 -2.15 -14.64
C LYS A 83 -18.20 -1.14 -14.92
N THR A 84 -18.20 -0.54 -16.11
CA THR A 84 -17.41 0.67 -16.35
C THR A 84 -17.95 1.76 -15.41
N MET A 85 -17.37 1.88 -14.22
CA MET A 85 -17.44 3.13 -13.46
C MET A 85 -16.55 4.14 -14.18
N LYS A 86 -17.01 4.60 -15.36
CA LYS A 86 -16.97 6.04 -15.64
C LYS A 86 -17.90 6.69 -14.62
N TYR A 87 -17.48 6.71 -13.35
CA TYR A 87 -18.14 7.54 -12.37
C TYR A 87 -17.72 8.97 -12.73
N GLU A 88 -18.60 9.70 -13.38
CA GLU A 88 -18.83 11.05 -12.88
C GLU A 88 -19.07 10.88 -11.39
N LEU A 89 -18.04 11.16 -10.58
CA LEU A 89 -18.11 10.98 -9.14
C LEU A 89 -19.35 11.72 -8.68
N ASN A 90 -20.37 10.99 -8.21
CA ASN A 90 -21.61 11.66 -7.82
C ASN A 90 -21.25 12.67 -6.73
N LYS A 91 -22.01 13.78 -6.65
CA LYS A 91 -21.67 14.91 -5.78
C LYS A 91 -21.48 14.48 -4.32
N ASP A 92 -22.21 13.46 -3.88
CA ASP A 92 -22.15 12.94 -2.52
C ASP A 92 -20.89 12.11 -2.28
N THR A 93 -20.47 11.28 -3.24
CA THR A 93 -19.20 10.56 -3.22
C THR A 93 -18.01 11.52 -3.26
N ARG A 94 -18.07 12.59 -4.08
CA ARG A 94 -17.04 13.63 -4.10
C ARG A 94 -16.91 14.33 -2.75
N LYS A 95 -18.03 14.66 -2.14
CA LYS A 95 -18.05 15.28 -0.81
C LYS A 95 -17.48 14.34 0.25
N TYR A 96 -17.89 13.07 0.24
CA TYR A 96 -17.41 12.06 1.16
C TYR A 96 -15.88 11.87 1.06
N LEU A 97 -15.34 11.73 -0.16
CA LEU A 97 -13.90 11.58 -0.37
C LEU A 97 -13.14 12.85 0.05
N ALA A 98 -13.66 14.04 -0.22
CA ALA A 98 -13.01 15.28 0.23
C ALA A 98 -12.89 15.38 1.76
N GLU A 99 -13.83 14.81 2.49
CA GLU A 99 -13.86 14.84 3.96
C GLU A 99 -13.04 13.70 4.60
N ASN A 100 -12.98 12.53 3.96
CA ASN A 100 -12.46 11.29 4.58
C ASN A 100 -11.20 10.72 3.91
N ASP A 101 -10.97 10.99 2.63
CA ASP A 101 -9.80 10.52 1.89
C ASP A 101 -9.44 11.50 0.75
N PRO A 102 -8.98 12.72 1.08
CA PRO A 102 -8.71 13.75 0.09
C PRO A 102 -7.61 13.36 -0.93
N CYS A 103 -6.75 12.38 -0.60
CA CYS A 103 -5.78 11.83 -1.56
C CYS A 103 -6.42 11.09 -2.74
N GLN A 104 -7.68 10.65 -2.66
CA GLN A 104 -8.40 10.08 -3.81
C GLN A 104 -8.81 11.14 -4.84
N LEU A 105 -8.81 12.41 -4.44
CA LEU A 105 -9.19 13.54 -5.29
C LEU A 105 -8.01 14.43 -5.67
N THR A 106 -6.81 14.15 -5.15
CA THR A 106 -5.65 15.01 -5.28
C THR A 106 -4.56 14.31 -6.08
N GLU A 107 -4.10 14.98 -7.14
CA GLU A 107 -2.96 14.56 -7.92
C GLU A 107 -1.75 15.41 -7.51
N CYS A 108 -0.71 14.75 -7.01
CA CYS A 108 0.55 15.40 -6.62
C CYS A 108 1.53 15.46 -7.80
N GLU A 109 2.58 16.27 -7.69
CA GLU A 109 3.61 16.37 -8.72
C GLU A 109 4.43 15.08 -8.83
N GLU A 110 5.21 14.94 -9.92
CA GLU A 110 6.09 13.79 -10.11
C GLU A 110 7.04 13.62 -8.90
N LYS A 111 7.13 12.39 -8.36
CA LYS A 111 7.93 12.00 -7.17
C LYS A 111 7.38 12.46 -5.82
N GLN A 112 6.13 12.92 -5.78
CA GLN A 112 5.43 13.18 -4.53
C GLN A 112 4.44 12.08 -4.19
N ILE A 113 4.31 11.79 -2.91
CA ILE A 113 3.34 10.87 -2.32
C ILE A 113 2.29 11.69 -1.59
N CYS A 114 1.01 11.47 -1.90
CA CYS A 114 -0.08 12.06 -1.14
C CYS A 114 -0.26 11.34 0.20
N LYS A 115 -0.33 12.11 1.28
CA LYS A 115 -0.66 11.64 2.63
C LYS A 115 -1.89 12.38 3.15
N ASN A 116 -2.87 11.65 3.68
CA ASN A 116 -3.98 12.27 4.40
C ASN A 116 -3.49 12.84 5.74
N LYS A 117 -3.57 14.15 5.89
CA LYS A 117 -3.10 14.89 7.06
C LYS A 117 -4.29 15.43 7.84
N PRO A 118 -4.39 15.15 9.15
CA PRO A 118 -5.40 15.78 10.00
C PRO A 118 -5.16 17.27 10.14
N ILE A 119 -6.22 18.06 9.93
CA ILE A 119 -6.26 19.47 10.28
C ILE A 119 -6.51 19.57 11.79
N PRO A 120 -5.68 20.30 12.56
CA PRO A 120 -5.92 20.47 14.00
C PRO A 120 -7.35 20.98 14.28
N CYS A 121 -8.05 20.28 15.16
CA CYS A 121 -9.43 20.56 15.51
C CYS A 121 -9.62 20.43 17.03
N LEU A 122 -10.67 21.05 17.58
CA LEU A 122 -10.93 21.05 19.03
C LEU A 122 -11.45 19.70 19.53
N GLU A 123 -12.24 18.99 18.71
CA GLU A 123 -12.82 17.67 19.02
C GLU A 123 -12.69 16.75 17.80
N GLY A 124 -12.23 15.52 18.02
CA GLY A 124 -12.02 14.53 16.95
C GLY A 124 -13.29 13.73 16.60
N PRO A 125 -13.32 13.08 15.42
CA PRO A 125 -12.27 12.98 14.41
C PRO A 125 -12.07 14.27 13.60
N CYS A 126 -10.81 14.67 13.40
CA CYS A 126 -10.49 15.89 12.68
C CYS A 126 -10.63 15.74 11.17
N PRO A 127 -11.02 16.80 10.45
CA PRO A 127 -11.03 16.82 8.98
C PRO A 127 -9.63 16.51 8.42
N LEU A 128 -9.59 15.82 7.28
CA LEU A 128 -8.35 15.50 6.59
C LEU A 128 -8.10 16.47 5.43
N ILE A 129 -6.83 16.69 5.10
CA ILE A 129 -6.38 17.35 3.88
C ILE A 129 -5.32 16.49 3.18
N ALA A 130 -5.24 16.58 1.86
CA ALA A 130 -4.17 15.96 1.10
C ALA A 130 -2.86 16.75 1.30
N ASP A 131 -1.80 16.06 1.72
CA ASP A 131 -0.45 16.59 1.89
C ASP A 131 0.50 15.86 0.92
N CYS A 132 0.92 16.54 -0.14
CA CYS A 132 1.89 16.00 -1.09
C CYS A 132 3.29 16.19 -0.51
N VAL A 133 4.00 15.07 -0.28
CA VAL A 133 5.36 15.09 0.26
C VAL A 133 6.29 14.32 -0.67
N ASP A 134 7.55 14.76 -0.78
CA ASP A 134 8.54 14.05 -1.59
C ASP A 134 8.77 12.62 -1.04
N GLU A 135 8.97 11.67 -1.96
CA GLU A 135 9.25 10.24 -1.67
C GLU A 135 10.56 10.01 -0.90
#